data_AF-A0A1U7EU15-F1
#
_entry.id   AF-A0A1U7EU15-F1
#
_cell.length_a   1.000
_cell.length_b   1.000
_cell.length_c   1.000
_cell.angle_alpha   90.00
_cell.angle_beta   90.00
_cell.angle_gamma   90.00
#
_symmetry.space_group_name_H-M   'P 1'
#
loop_
_entity.id
_entity.type
_entity.pdbx_description
1 polymer ?
#
loop_
_entity_poly.entity_id
_entity_poly.type
_entity_poly.pdbx_seq_one_letter_code
_entity_poly.pdbx_strand_id
1 'polypeptide(L)'
;MNANSPLVGGGDPASTVFAARVLAHASIAVAAAILLVFLGVYVRRVLAEGFEYEWGFLAVGIAAAIVYGIAGLAADLTGSAWLAVFAEGAVLFFILFIALGIRAMYHADHPTGSSRLLPKWVDALVIVGFIAAWWVGYLAGGEWTRPVVAVGWIGASIWAVFYSVRTTQAHEGTTFSALTRHLLPAILCIVAVTMTDLATTVAAVDQSAVEAVWLVGTVLVAAFLFNTAVAIRQQEGEVERMYDRTTWRQQDIDE
;
A
#
# COMPACT_ATOMS: atom_id res chain seq x y z
N MET A 1 -28.75 -39.04 -21.37
CA MET A 1 -27.43 -39.20 -20.72
C MET A 1 -27.29 -38.07 -19.72
N ASN A 2 -27.49 -38.38 -18.44
CA ASN A 2 -27.35 -37.44 -17.33
C ASN A 2 -25.89 -37.46 -16.86
N ALA A 3 -25.24 -36.29 -16.84
CA ALA A 3 -23.94 -36.09 -16.21
C ALA A 3 -24.05 -34.95 -15.19
N ASN A 4 -24.87 -35.16 -14.16
CA ASN A 4 -24.78 -34.39 -12.92
C ASN A 4 -23.61 -34.99 -12.13
N SER A 5 -22.40 -34.43 -12.29
CA SER A 5 -21.29 -34.76 -11.41
C SER A 5 -21.45 -33.97 -10.10
N PRO A 6 -21.59 -34.64 -8.93
CA PRO A 6 -21.85 -34.02 -7.63
C PRO A 6 -20.54 -33.79 -6.86
N LEU A 7 -19.48 -33.35 -7.53
CA LEU A 7 -18.16 -33.18 -6.92
C LEU A 7 -18.03 -31.75 -6.38
N VAL A 8 -18.01 -31.65 -5.05
CA VAL A 8 -17.97 -30.45 -4.19
C VAL A 8 -19.36 -29.92 -3.84
N GLY A 9 -19.77 -30.15 -2.57
CA GLY A 9 -21.03 -29.65 -2.03
C GLY A 9 -21.14 -28.14 -2.20
N GLY A 10 -22.04 -27.71 -3.09
CA GLY A 10 -22.26 -26.30 -3.40
C GLY A 10 -22.90 -25.59 -2.21
N GLY A 11 -22.07 -24.94 -1.39
CA GLY A 11 -22.53 -23.91 -0.48
C GLY A 11 -23.15 -22.76 -1.27
N ASP A 12 -24.06 -22.02 -0.63
CA ASP A 12 -24.68 -20.82 -1.21
C ASP A 12 -23.60 -19.89 -1.80
N PRO A 13 -23.65 -19.55 -3.10
CA PRO A 13 -22.68 -18.64 -3.73
C PRO A 13 -22.48 -17.34 -2.94
N ALA A 14 -23.54 -16.81 -2.32
CA ALA A 14 -23.46 -15.61 -1.51
C ALA A 14 -22.54 -15.79 -0.28
N SER A 15 -22.61 -16.95 0.38
CA SER A 15 -21.75 -17.28 1.52
C SER A 15 -20.27 -17.40 1.12
N THR A 16 -20.00 -17.89 -0.09
CA THR A 16 -18.63 -18.02 -0.62
C THR A 16 -18.03 -16.65 -0.90
N VAL A 17 -18.79 -15.76 -1.54
CA VAL A 17 -18.34 -14.39 -1.83
C VAL A 17 -18.15 -13.59 -0.54
N PHE A 18 -19.03 -13.76 0.44
CA PHE A 18 -18.87 -13.15 1.76
C PHE A 18 -17.58 -13.61 2.45
N ALA A 19 -17.32 -14.91 2.51
CA ALA A 19 -16.10 -15.45 3.09
C ALA A 19 -14.85 -14.94 2.35
N ALA A 20 -14.91 -14.83 1.03
CA ALA A 20 -13.81 -14.29 0.22
C ALA A 20 -13.52 -12.82 0.55
N ARG A 21 -14.54 -11.97 0.73
CA ARG A 21 -14.36 -10.57 1.17
C ARG A 21 -13.70 -10.46 2.53
N VAL A 22 -14.20 -11.22 3.50
CA VAL A 22 -13.65 -11.28 4.86
C VAL A 22 -12.17 -11.68 4.83
N LEU A 23 -11.83 -12.72 4.06
CA LEU A 23 -10.44 -13.17 3.91
C LEU A 23 -9.57 -12.14 3.18
N ALA A 24 -10.10 -11.44 2.17
CA ALA A 24 -9.38 -10.40 1.45
C ALA A 24 -8.99 -9.25 2.40
N HIS A 25 -9.95 -8.72 3.18
CA HIS A 25 -9.69 -7.69 4.19
C HIS A 25 -8.71 -8.16 5.28
N ALA A 26 -8.91 -9.37 5.82
CA ALA A 26 -8.02 -9.93 6.83
C ALA A 26 -6.59 -10.12 6.29
N SER A 27 -6.44 -10.56 5.04
CA SER A 27 -5.14 -10.77 4.40
C SER A 27 -4.35 -9.46 4.27
N ILE A 28 -5.01 -8.36 3.93
CA ILE A 28 -4.36 -7.04 3.90
C ILE A 28 -3.94 -6.61 5.30
N ALA A 29 -4.83 -6.72 6.30
CA ALA A 29 -4.50 -6.33 7.67
C ALA A 29 -3.26 -7.07 8.18
N VAL A 30 -3.21 -8.39 7.97
CA VAL A 30 -2.08 -9.24 8.38
C VAL A 30 -0.81 -8.90 7.59
N ALA A 31 -0.89 -8.81 6.26
CA ALA A 31 0.27 -8.51 5.42
C ALA A 31 0.85 -7.12 5.72
N ALA A 32 -0.01 -6.11 5.90
CA ALA A 32 0.39 -4.76 6.25
C ALA A 32 0.99 -4.70 7.67
N ALA A 33 0.44 -5.45 8.64
CA ALA A 33 1.01 -5.52 9.98
C ALA A 33 2.42 -6.15 9.97
N ILE A 34 2.60 -7.25 9.24
CA ILE A 34 3.91 -7.90 9.08
C ILE A 34 4.91 -6.94 8.42
N LEU A 35 4.49 -6.28 7.34
CA LEU A 35 5.31 -5.28 6.66
C LEU A 35 5.69 -4.12 7.60
N LEU A 36 4.75 -3.60 8.38
CA LEU A 36 5.00 -2.49 9.31
C LEU A 36 5.99 -2.90 10.40
N VAL A 37 5.88 -4.13 10.93
CA VAL A 37 6.82 -4.65 11.93
C VAL A 37 8.22 -4.76 11.33
N PHE A 38 8.39 -5.39 10.17
CA PHE A 38 9.72 -5.51 9.56
C PHE A 38 10.29 -4.18 9.11
N LEU A 39 9.44 -3.26 8.65
CA LEU A 39 9.85 -1.88 8.37
C LEU A 39 10.40 -1.20 9.62
N GLY A 40 9.69 -1.31 10.75
CA GLY A 40 10.12 -0.71 12.01
C GLY A 40 11.43 -1.31 12.55
N VAL A 41 11.62 -2.62 12.39
CA VAL A 41 12.88 -3.29 12.75
C VAL A 41 14.01 -2.82 11.84
N TYR A 42 13.78 -2.78 10.53
CA TYR A 42 14.75 -2.33 9.53
C TYR A 42 15.21 -0.89 9.79
N VAL A 43 14.27 0.03 10.05
CA VAL A 43 14.57 1.43 10.38
C VAL A 43 15.41 1.56 11.65
N ARG A 44 15.12 0.78 12.70
CA ARG A 44 15.84 0.89 13.97
C ARG A 44 17.20 0.21 13.98
N ARG A 45 17.42 -0.81 13.14
CA ARG A 45 18.60 -1.69 13.25
C ARG A 45 19.57 -1.59 12.07
N VAL A 46 19.09 -1.17 10.90
CA VAL A 46 19.86 -1.25 9.64
C VAL A 46 20.12 0.11 9.04
N LEU A 47 19.20 1.07 9.22
CA LEU A 47 19.35 2.39 8.62
C LEU A 47 20.40 3.25 9.35
N ALA A 48 21.24 3.91 8.55
CA ALA A 48 22.17 4.92 9.03
C ALA A 48 21.42 6.15 9.57
N GLU A 49 21.99 6.79 10.59
CA GLU A 49 21.44 8.02 11.19
C GLU A 49 21.20 9.10 10.13
N GLY A 50 20.01 9.71 10.14
CA GLY A 50 19.65 10.83 9.26
C GLY A 50 18.59 10.58 8.18
N PHE A 51 18.16 9.33 7.99
CA PHE A 51 17.13 8.96 6.99
C PHE A 51 15.74 8.68 7.59
N GLU A 52 15.50 8.93 8.88
CA GLU A 52 14.27 8.52 9.59
C GLU A 52 12.99 9.20 9.08
N TYR A 53 13.11 10.42 8.53
CA TYR A 53 11.97 11.22 8.09
C TYR A 53 11.28 10.61 6.86
N GLU A 54 12.06 10.05 5.95
CA GLU A 54 11.61 9.45 4.68
C GLU A 54 10.75 8.20 4.91
N TRP A 55 11.07 7.43 5.95
CA TRP A 55 10.37 6.19 6.30
C TRP A 55 9.08 6.42 7.10
N GLY A 56 8.96 7.58 7.75
CA GLY A 56 7.77 7.94 8.53
C GLY A 56 6.49 7.95 7.69
N PHE A 57 6.55 8.54 6.49
CA PHE A 57 5.39 8.54 5.58
C PHE A 57 5.02 7.13 5.12
N LEU A 58 6.00 6.28 4.81
CA LEU A 58 5.76 4.91 4.41
C LEU A 58 5.09 4.11 5.55
N ALA A 59 5.56 4.29 6.79
CA ALA A 59 4.98 3.66 7.97
C ALA A 59 3.52 4.09 8.18
N VAL A 60 3.20 5.38 8.03
CA VAL A 60 1.81 5.88 8.10
C VAL A 60 0.96 5.29 6.98
N GLY A 61 1.49 5.20 5.76
CA GLY A 61 0.81 4.57 4.64
C GLY A 61 0.45 3.12 4.93
N ILE A 62 1.43 2.31 5.37
CA ILE A 62 1.20 0.90 5.72
C ILE A 62 0.23 0.76 6.90
N ALA A 63 0.31 1.64 7.91
CA ALA A 63 -0.66 1.66 9.00
C ALA A 63 -2.09 1.94 8.49
N ALA A 64 -2.25 2.80 7.48
CA ALA A 64 -3.56 3.02 6.85
C ALA A 64 -4.08 1.75 6.13
N ALA A 65 -3.22 0.90 5.56
CA ALA A 65 -3.66 -0.42 5.04
C ALA A 65 -4.16 -1.36 6.14
N ILE A 66 -3.55 -1.32 7.34
CA ILE A 66 -4.06 -2.08 8.49
C ILE A 66 -5.45 -1.57 8.86
N VAL A 67 -5.63 -0.25 8.92
CA VAL A 67 -6.94 0.36 9.21
C VAL A 67 -7.96 -0.02 8.14
N TYR A 68 -7.60 -0.01 6.86
CA TYR A 68 -8.47 -0.48 5.77
C TYR A 68 -8.91 -1.93 5.98
N GLY A 69 -7.97 -2.85 6.22
CA GLY A 69 -8.28 -4.26 6.42
C GLY A 69 -9.17 -4.51 7.65
N ILE A 70 -8.90 -3.83 8.77
CA ILE A 70 -9.71 -4.00 9.99
C ILE A 70 -11.09 -3.34 9.85
N ALA A 71 -11.15 -2.13 9.31
CA ALA A 71 -12.41 -1.41 9.13
C ALA A 71 -13.31 -2.12 8.10
N GLY A 72 -12.75 -2.59 6.99
CA GLY A 72 -13.48 -3.35 5.98
C GLY A 72 -13.98 -4.70 6.51
N LEU A 73 -13.13 -5.43 7.25
CA LEU A 73 -13.55 -6.65 7.94
C LEU A 73 -14.71 -6.38 8.91
N ALA A 74 -14.61 -5.32 9.71
CA ALA A 74 -15.66 -4.95 10.64
C ALA A 74 -16.94 -4.50 9.92
N ALA A 75 -16.83 -3.80 8.79
CA ALA A 75 -17.96 -3.42 7.95
C ALA A 75 -18.69 -4.65 7.41
N ASP A 76 -17.94 -5.62 6.86
CA ASP A 76 -18.50 -6.88 6.35
C ASP A 76 -19.26 -7.66 7.45
N LEU A 77 -18.69 -7.73 8.66
CA LEU A 77 -19.29 -8.50 9.77
C LEU A 77 -20.48 -7.80 10.44
N THR A 78 -20.50 -6.48 10.47
CA THR A 78 -21.53 -5.69 11.19
C THR A 78 -22.58 -5.08 10.28
N GLY A 79 -22.34 -5.04 8.96
CA GLY A 79 -23.18 -4.33 7.99
C GLY A 79 -23.15 -2.80 8.16
N SER A 80 -22.16 -2.25 8.86
CA SER A 80 -22.15 -0.84 9.23
C SER A 80 -21.65 0.05 8.09
N ALA A 81 -22.54 0.87 7.54
CA ALA A 81 -22.23 1.75 6.41
C ALA A 81 -21.11 2.75 6.72
N TRP A 82 -21.03 3.29 7.94
CA TRP A 82 -19.97 4.25 8.29
C TRP A 82 -18.57 3.61 8.31
N LEU A 83 -18.47 2.32 8.67
CA LEU A 83 -17.20 1.57 8.63
C LEU A 83 -16.72 1.35 7.19
N ALA A 84 -17.65 1.09 6.26
CA ALA A 84 -17.33 0.98 4.84
C ALA A 84 -16.75 2.29 4.28
N VAL A 85 -17.41 3.42 4.55
CA VAL A 85 -16.92 4.76 4.15
C VAL A 85 -15.57 5.06 4.82
N PHE A 86 -15.40 4.70 6.08
CA PHE A 86 -14.13 4.87 6.78
C PHE A 86 -13.00 4.03 6.16
N ALA A 87 -13.30 2.80 5.72
CA ALA A 87 -12.35 1.93 5.02
C ALA A 87 -11.92 2.53 3.67
N GLU A 88 -12.84 3.11 2.89
CA GLU A 88 -12.50 3.85 1.65
C GLU A 88 -11.50 4.98 1.94
N GLY A 89 -11.72 5.72 3.04
CA GLY A 89 -10.77 6.74 3.51
C GLY A 89 -9.41 6.17 3.85
N ALA A 90 -9.35 5.02 4.50
CA ALA A 90 -8.08 4.39 4.84
C ALA A 90 -7.26 4.00 3.60
N VAL A 91 -7.90 3.55 2.51
CA VAL A 91 -7.21 3.30 1.22
C VAL A 91 -6.64 4.60 0.64
N LEU A 92 -7.41 5.68 0.71
CA LEU A 92 -7.00 7.00 0.25
C LEU A 92 -5.75 7.49 0.99
N PHE A 93 -5.74 7.35 2.32
CA PHE A 93 -4.56 7.65 3.14
C PHE A 93 -3.38 6.71 2.78
N PHE A 94 -3.63 5.42 2.58
CA PHE A 94 -2.60 4.48 2.16
C PHE A 94 -1.90 4.93 0.88
N ILE A 95 -2.64 5.25 -0.19
CA ILE A 95 -2.04 5.69 -1.47
C ILE A 95 -1.27 6.99 -1.27
N LEU A 96 -1.88 7.98 -0.62
CA LEU A 96 -1.25 9.28 -0.40
C LEU A 96 0.08 9.15 0.34
N PHE A 97 0.08 8.47 1.48
CA PHE A 97 1.26 8.36 2.33
C PHE A 97 2.33 7.45 1.73
N ILE A 98 1.97 6.42 0.96
CA ILE A 98 2.94 5.69 0.15
C ILE A 98 3.56 6.61 -0.90
N ALA A 99 2.75 7.39 -1.62
CA ALA A 99 3.25 8.29 -2.65
C ALA A 99 4.22 9.34 -2.07
N LEU A 100 3.89 9.86 -0.88
CA LEU A 100 4.76 10.78 -0.12
C LEU A 100 6.04 10.09 0.38
N GLY A 101 5.94 8.87 0.89
CA GLY A 101 7.11 8.09 1.33
C GLY A 101 8.07 7.81 0.19
N ILE A 102 7.56 7.36 -0.96
CA ILE A 102 8.36 7.09 -2.16
C ILE A 102 8.98 8.39 -2.70
N ARG A 103 8.24 9.50 -2.68
CA ARG A 103 8.76 10.82 -3.04
C ARG A 103 9.85 11.28 -2.06
N ALA A 104 9.69 11.04 -0.77
CA ALA A 104 10.69 11.39 0.23
C ALA A 104 11.98 10.60 -0.03
N MET A 105 11.87 9.29 -0.28
CA MET A 105 12.99 8.43 -0.70
C MET A 105 13.67 8.93 -1.98
N TYR A 106 12.90 9.37 -2.99
CA TYR A 106 13.46 9.96 -4.21
C TYR A 106 14.36 11.17 -3.95
N HIS A 107 14.06 11.94 -2.91
CA HIS A 107 14.79 13.16 -2.56
C HIS A 107 15.79 12.98 -1.41
N ALA A 108 16.02 11.75 -0.94
CA ALA A 108 16.90 11.45 0.18
C ALA A 108 18.36 11.82 -0.12
N ASP A 109 18.85 11.51 -1.33
CA ASP A 109 20.25 11.74 -1.73
C ASP A 109 20.53 13.16 -2.28
N HIS A 110 19.52 14.03 -2.32
CA HIS A 110 19.70 15.39 -2.87
C HIS A 110 20.16 16.35 -1.77
N PRO A 111 21.39 16.93 -1.85
CA PRO A 111 21.85 17.91 -0.89
C PRO A 111 20.86 19.09 -0.82
N THR A 112 20.66 19.63 0.38
CA THR A 112 19.77 20.76 0.68
C THR A 112 20.16 21.98 -0.17
N GLY A 113 19.64 22.06 -1.40
CA GLY A 113 20.01 23.11 -2.37
C GLY A 113 19.98 22.68 -3.84
N SER A 114 20.07 21.39 -4.16
CA SER A 114 19.85 20.91 -5.54
C SER A 114 18.36 20.64 -5.80
N SER A 115 17.90 20.90 -7.02
CA SER A 115 16.52 21.16 -7.40
C SER A 115 15.50 20.10 -6.94
N ARG A 116 14.91 20.27 -5.75
CA ARG A 116 13.61 19.65 -5.47
C ARG A 116 12.62 20.27 -6.45
N LEU A 117 11.98 19.45 -7.28
CA LEU A 117 10.94 19.90 -8.21
C LEU A 117 9.82 20.69 -7.50
N LEU A 118 9.60 20.39 -6.21
CA LEU A 118 8.65 21.09 -5.35
C LEU A 118 9.20 21.28 -3.92
N PRO A 119 8.94 22.43 -3.28
CA PRO A 119 9.31 22.68 -1.88
C PRO A 119 8.66 21.71 -0.87
N LYS A 120 9.31 21.50 0.29
CA LYS A 120 8.79 20.66 1.40
C LYS A 120 7.39 21.09 1.91
N TRP A 121 7.09 22.39 1.86
CA TRP A 121 5.78 22.89 2.31
C TRP A 121 4.62 22.42 1.42
N VAL A 122 4.90 22.04 0.17
CA VAL A 122 3.89 21.51 -0.74
C VAL A 122 3.40 20.15 -0.26
N ASP A 123 4.27 19.31 0.33
CA ASP A 123 3.85 18.04 0.94
C ASP A 123 2.88 18.29 2.08
N ALA A 124 3.18 19.26 2.96
CA ALA A 124 2.28 19.65 4.04
C ALA A 124 0.94 20.20 3.52
N LEU A 125 0.95 21.02 2.46
CA LEU A 125 -0.28 21.55 1.87
C LEU A 125 -1.12 20.44 1.24
N VAL A 126 -0.50 19.49 0.53
CA VAL A 126 -1.19 18.33 -0.04
C VAL A 126 -1.80 17.47 1.06
N ILE A 127 -1.06 17.18 2.13
CA ILE A 127 -1.57 16.42 3.29
C ILE A 127 -2.75 17.14 3.93
N VAL A 128 -2.59 18.43 4.29
CA VAL A 128 -3.64 19.21 4.97
C VAL A 128 -4.87 19.35 4.08
N GLY A 129 -4.68 19.69 2.79
CA GLY A 129 -5.75 19.82 1.83
C GLY A 129 -6.50 18.50 1.63
N PHE A 130 -5.78 17.38 1.58
CA PHE A 130 -6.38 16.05 1.48
C PHE A 130 -7.16 15.65 2.71
N ILE A 131 -6.57 15.81 3.91
CA ILE A 131 -7.25 15.52 5.18
C ILE A 131 -8.52 16.38 5.31
N ALA A 132 -8.43 17.68 5.00
CA ALA A 132 -9.57 18.57 5.03
C ALA A 132 -10.64 18.17 4.01
N ALA A 133 -10.26 17.90 2.76
CA ALA A 133 -11.19 17.47 1.71
C ALA A 133 -11.87 16.13 2.07
N TRP A 134 -11.12 15.18 2.64
CA TRP A 134 -11.65 13.91 3.09
C TRP A 134 -12.66 14.08 4.23
N TRP A 135 -12.30 14.82 5.29
CA TRP A 135 -13.22 15.06 6.41
C TRP A 135 -14.47 15.85 5.98
N VAL A 136 -14.32 16.81 5.08
CA VAL A 136 -15.46 17.52 4.50
C VAL A 136 -16.33 16.55 3.70
N GLY A 137 -15.74 15.67 2.88
CA GLY A 137 -16.48 14.64 2.15
C GLY A 137 -17.23 13.68 3.08
N TYR A 138 -16.54 13.18 4.10
CA TYR A 138 -17.05 12.26 5.11
C TYR A 138 -18.21 12.86 5.91
N LEU A 139 -18.09 14.13 6.34
CA LEU A 139 -19.12 14.80 7.15
C LEU A 139 -20.27 15.37 6.32
N ALA A 140 -20.01 15.83 5.09
CA ALA A 140 -21.02 16.48 4.26
C ALA A 140 -21.93 15.48 3.54
N GLY A 141 -21.45 14.26 3.24
CA GLY A 141 -22.27 13.16 2.70
C GLY A 141 -23.03 13.44 1.39
N GLY A 142 -22.75 14.55 0.71
CA GLY A 142 -23.50 15.02 -0.45
C GLY A 142 -22.91 14.56 -1.79
N GLU A 143 -23.74 14.36 -2.81
CA GLU A 143 -23.31 13.89 -4.15
C GLU A 143 -22.25 14.79 -4.82
N TRP A 144 -22.19 16.07 -4.44
CA TRP A 144 -21.23 17.05 -4.96
C TRP A 144 -19.78 16.79 -4.56
N THR A 145 -19.51 15.94 -3.55
CA THR A 145 -18.15 15.62 -3.08
C THR A 145 -17.49 14.51 -3.91
N ARG A 146 -18.29 13.70 -4.62
CA ARG A 146 -17.80 12.56 -5.44
C ARG A 146 -16.75 12.95 -6.49
N PRO A 147 -16.91 14.04 -7.27
CA PRO A 147 -15.90 14.44 -8.26
C PRO A 147 -14.58 14.87 -7.62
N VAL A 148 -14.62 15.52 -6.46
CA VAL A 148 -13.42 15.96 -5.74
C VAL A 148 -12.63 14.75 -5.26
N VAL A 149 -13.33 13.76 -4.70
CA VAL A 149 -12.73 12.49 -4.29
C VAL A 149 -12.12 11.77 -5.49
N ALA A 150 -12.83 11.67 -6.62
CA ALA A 150 -12.33 11.06 -7.85
C ALA A 150 -11.05 11.71 -8.39
N VAL A 151 -11.00 13.05 -8.42
CA VAL A 151 -9.79 13.79 -8.81
C VAL A 151 -8.63 13.49 -7.84
N GLY A 152 -8.93 13.39 -6.54
CA GLY A 152 -7.97 12.98 -5.52
C GLY A 152 -7.38 11.60 -5.78
N TRP A 153 -8.22 10.60 -6.07
CA TRP A 153 -7.80 9.23 -6.43
C TRP A 153 -6.90 9.22 -7.66
N ILE A 154 -7.29 9.90 -8.74
CA ILE A 154 -6.52 9.97 -9.98
C ILE A 154 -5.17 10.65 -9.74
N GLY A 155 -5.18 11.82 -9.09
CA GLY A 155 -3.97 12.56 -8.78
C GLY A 155 -2.99 11.76 -7.91
N ALA A 156 -3.47 11.19 -6.81
CA ALA A 156 -2.65 10.39 -5.90
C ALA A 156 -2.09 9.13 -6.58
N SER A 157 -2.89 8.46 -7.42
CA SER A 157 -2.48 7.28 -8.19
C SER A 157 -1.37 7.59 -9.19
N ILE A 158 -1.56 8.65 -10.00
CA ILE A 158 -0.56 9.11 -10.97
C ILE A 158 0.73 9.48 -10.23
N TRP A 159 0.60 10.21 -9.11
CA TRP A 159 1.74 10.62 -8.29
C TRP A 159 2.50 9.42 -7.73
N ALA A 160 1.80 8.44 -7.15
CA ALA A 160 2.39 7.23 -6.59
C ALA A 160 3.16 6.45 -7.65
N VAL A 161 2.56 6.21 -8.82
CA VAL A 161 3.20 5.48 -9.92
C VAL A 161 4.40 6.26 -10.47
N PHE A 162 4.24 7.57 -10.71
CA PHE A 162 5.31 8.42 -11.24
C PHE A 162 6.54 8.40 -10.33
N TYR A 163 6.37 8.65 -9.04
CA TYR A 163 7.48 8.64 -8.10
C TYR A 163 8.05 7.24 -7.88
N SER A 164 7.22 6.19 -7.91
CA SER A 164 7.73 4.81 -7.83
C SER A 164 8.72 4.51 -8.95
N VAL A 165 8.36 4.81 -10.20
CA VAL A 165 9.25 4.61 -11.36
C VAL A 165 10.51 5.46 -11.22
N ARG A 166 10.37 6.75 -10.89
CA ARG A 166 11.52 7.65 -10.72
C ARG A 166 12.47 7.23 -9.61
N THR A 167 11.95 6.78 -8.46
CA THR A 167 12.77 6.28 -7.35
C THR A 167 13.53 5.03 -7.74
N THR A 168 12.88 4.08 -8.43
CA THR A 168 13.55 2.86 -8.88
C THR A 168 14.69 3.13 -9.84
N GLN A 169 14.55 4.10 -10.74
CA GLN A 169 15.56 4.50 -11.72
C GLN A 169 16.69 5.33 -11.10
N ALA A 170 16.36 6.25 -10.19
CA ALA A 170 17.35 7.16 -9.62
C ALA A 170 18.26 6.49 -8.59
N HIS A 171 17.77 5.47 -7.88
CA HIS A 171 18.52 4.79 -6.82
C HIS A 171 18.76 3.31 -7.15
N GLU A 172 18.99 2.98 -8.43
CA GLU A 172 19.31 1.61 -8.84
C GLU A 172 20.47 1.03 -8.03
N GLY A 173 20.32 -0.23 -7.59
CA GLY A 173 21.32 -0.90 -6.75
C GLY A 173 21.25 -0.57 -5.25
N THR A 174 20.32 0.29 -4.82
CA THR A 174 20.09 0.60 -3.40
C THR A 174 18.86 -0.12 -2.84
N THR A 175 18.74 -0.11 -1.50
CA THR A 175 17.55 -0.59 -0.79
C THR A 175 16.29 0.18 -1.20
N PHE A 176 16.36 1.49 -1.49
CA PHE A 176 15.20 2.27 -1.93
C PHE A 176 14.61 1.75 -3.24
N SER A 177 15.46 1.42 -4.22
CA SER A 177 15.00 0.86 -5.49
C SER A 177 14.45 -0.55 -5.30
N ALA A 178 15.10 -1.39 -4.50
CA ALA A 178 14.60 -2.74 -4.20
C ALA A 178 13.22 -2.70 -3.52
N LEU A 179 13.05 -1.91 -2.46
CA LEU A 179 11.77 -1.79 -1.76
C LEU A 179 10.68 -1.25 -2.67
N THR A 180 10.98 -0.20 -3.45
CA THR A 180 10.01 0.39 -4.36
C THR A 180 9.60 -0.59 -5.47
N ARG A 181 10.51 -1.45 -5.96
CA ARG A 181 10.19 -2.51 -6.94
C ARG A 181 9.24 -3.56 -6.37
N HIS A 182 9.37 -3.91 -5.09
CA HIS A 182 8.45 -4.86 -4.44
C HIS A 182 7.10 -4.22 -4.07
N LEU A 183 7.08 -2.92 -3.78
CA LEU A 183 5.87 -2.19 -3.39
C LEU A 183 5.05 -1.71 -4.60
N LEU A 184 5.69 -1.40 -5.74
CA LEU A 184 5.02 -0.89 -6.95
C LEU A 184 3.89 -1.80 -7.45
N PRO A 185 4.02 -3.13 -7.50
CA PRO A 185 2.90 -4.01 -7.86
C PRO A 185 1.68 -3.84 -6.95
N ALA A 186 1.87 -3.65 -5.65
CA ALA A 186 0.76 -3.40 -4.71
C ALA A 186 0.04 -2.07 -5.04
N ILE A 187 0.82 -1.03 -5.36
CA ILE A 187 0.30 0.28 -5.79
C ILE A 187 -0.54 0.10 -7.05
N LEU A 188 0.00 -0.58 -8.07
CA LEU A 188 -0.71 -0.81 -9.34
C LEU A 188 -2.02 -1.58 -9.15
N CYS A 189 -2.04 -2.60 -8.28
CA CYS A 189 -3.28 -3.32 -7.96
C CYS A 189 -4.32 -2.42 -7.31
N ILE A 190 -3.94 -1.57 -6.35
CA ILE A 190 -4.87 -0.61 -5.73
C ILE A 190 -5.37 0.40 -6.75
N VAL A 191 -4.48 0.94 -7.58
CA VAL A 191 -4.87 1.86 -8.66
C VAL A 191 -5.88 1.17 -9.58
N ALA A 192 -5.67 -0.09 -9.96
CA ALA A 192 -6.62 -0.82 -10.81
C ALA A 192 -7.99 -1.00 -10.13
N VAL A 193 -8.02 -1.40 -8.86
CA VAL A 193 -9.27 -1.55 -8.08
C VAL A 193 -10.03 -0.23 -8.01
N THR A 194 -9.33 0.86 -7.72
CA THR A 194 -9.92 2.17 -7.47
C THR A 194 -10.35 2.86 -8.76
N MET A 195 -9.61 2.68 -9.85
CA MET A 195 -10.04 3.11 -11.18
C MET A 195 -11.24 2.32 -11.69
N THR A 196 -11.34 1.03 -11.34
CA THR A 196 -12.51 0.21 -11.68
C THR A 196 -13.75 0.69 -10.93
N ASP A 197 -13.61 0.99 -9.63
CA ASP A 197 -14.68 1.59 -8.84
C ASP A 197 -15.14 2.94 -9.41
N LEU A 198 -14.19 3.82 -9.74
CA LEU A 198 -14.49 5.09 -10.41
C LEU A 198 -15.16 4.91 -11.78
N ALA A 199 -14.75 3.90 -12.56
CA ALA A 199 -15.34 3.64 -13.87
C ALA A 199 -16.83 3.29 -13.78
N THR A 200 -17.29 2.66 -12.70
CA THR A 200 -18.71 2.37 -12.47
C THR A 200 -19.58 3.63 -12.38
N THR A 201 -18.99 4.76 -12.01
CA THR A 201 -19.71 6.04 -11.88
C THR A 201 -20.01 6.69 -13.23
N VAL A 202 -19.27 6.33 -14.28
CA VAL A 202 -19.36 6.95 -15.62
C VAL A 202 -19.72 5.96 -16.73
N ALA A 203 -19.61 4.66 -16.47
CA ALA A 203 -19.92 3.60 -17.43
C ALA A 203 -20.74 2.48 -16.77
N ALA A 204 -21.63 1.87 -17.56
CA ALA A 204 -22.36 0.68 -17.15
C ALA A 204 -21.44 -0.55 -17.21
N VAL A 205 -20.66 -0.75 -16.16
CA VAL A 205 -19.82 -1.93 -15.96
C VAL A 205 -20.65 -2.99 -15.23
N ASP A 206 -20.48 -4.25 -15.62
CA ASP A 206 -21.14 -5.36 -14.93
C ASP A 206 -20.66 -5.47 -13.47
N GLN A 207 -21.60 -5.56 -12.53
CA GLN A 207 -21.30 -5.55 -11.10
C GLN A 207 -20.49 -6.78 -10.66
N SER A 208 -20.68 -7.92 -11.32
CA SER A 208 -19.92 -9.13 -11.01
C SER A 208 -18.46 -9.00 -11.43
N ALA A 209 -18.19 -8.30 -12.54
CA ALA A 209 -16.84 -7.98 -12.95
C ALA A 209 -16.14 -7.01 -11.96
N VAL A 210 -16.86 -6.00 -11.46
CA VAL A 210 -16.34 -5.07 -10.46
C VAL A 210 -15.97 -5.81 -9.16
N GLU A 211 -16.87 -6.67 -8.67
CA GLU A 211 -16.62 -7.48 -7.46
C GLU A 211 -15.45 -8.45 -7.65
N ALA A 212 -15.31 -9.06 -8.82
CA ALA A 212 -14.18 -9.92 -9.16
C ALA A 212 -12.85 -9.15 -9.19
N VAL A 213 -12.81 -7.97 -9.83
CA VAL A 213 -11.63 -7.09 -9.85
C VAL A 213 -11.25 -6.65 -8.44
N TRP A 214 -12.24 -6.27 -7.63
CA TRP A 214 -12.02 -5.88 -6.24
C TRP A 214 -11.42 -7.04 -5.43
N LEU A 215 -12.00 -8.26 -5.52
CA LEU A 215 -11.50 -9.43 -4.80
C LEU A 215 -10.07 -9.79 -5.19
N VAL A 216 -9.82 -9.95 -6.50
CA VAL A 216 -8.50 -10.32 -7.02
C VAL A 216 -7.47 -9.25 -6.71
N GLY A 217 -7.82 -7.98 -6.96
CA GLY A 217 -6.94 -6.84 -6.69
C GLY A 217 -6.57 -6.76 -5.21
N THR A 218 -7.54 -6.87 -4.31
CA THR A 218 -7.34 -6.81 -2.84
C THR A 218 -6.41 -7.94 -2.36
N VAL A 219 -6.58 -9.16 -2.87
CA VAL A 219 -5.70 -10.29 -2.53
C VAL A 219 -4.28 -10.09 -3.08
N LEU A 220 -4.15 -9.58 -4.32
CA LEU A 220 -2.83 -9.29 -4.90
C LEU A 220 -2.10 -8.20 -4.10
N VAL A 221 -2.82 -7.18 -3.62
CA VAL A 221 -2.26 -6.16 -2.72
C VAL A 221 -1.70 -6.79 -1.47
N ALA A 222 -2.46 -7.64 -0.79
CA ALA A 222 -1.98 -8.36 0.39
C ALA A 222 -0.72 -9.19 0.07
N ALA A 223 -0.72 -9.91 -1.06
CA ALA A 223 0.42 -10.70 -1.49
C ALA A 223 1.67 -9.85 -1.73
N PHE A 224 1.54 -8.69 -2.38
CA PHE A 224 2.67 -7.81 -2.66
C PHE A 224 3.17 -7.05 -1.42
N LEU A 225 2.28 -6.68 -0.49
CA LEU A 225 2.68 -6.14 0.81
C LEU A 225 3.50 -7.17 1.59
N PHE A 226 3.04 -8.43 1.63
CA PHE A 226 3.77 -9.52 2.26
C PHE A 226 5.11 -9.80 1.55
N ASN A 227 5.14 -9.81 0.22
CA ASN A 227 6.38 -9.96 -0.55
C ASN A 227 7.39 -8.84 -0.25
N THR A 228 6.91 -7.60 -0.11
CA THR A 228 7.75 -6.47 0.30
C THR A 228 8.32 -6.69 1.71
N ALA A 229 7.52 -7.24 2.62
CA ALA A 229 7.96 -7.55 3.98
C ALA A 229 9.06 -8.62 4.01
N VAL A 230 8.91 -9.67 3.18
CA VAL A 230 9.93 -10.72 2.99
C VAL A 230 11.22 -10.13 2.42
N ALA A 231 11.12 -9.27 1.40
CA ALA A 231 12.29 -8.63 0.79
C ALA A 231 13.08 -7.79 1.82
N ILE A 232 12.39 -7.01 2.66
CA ILE A 232 13.04 -6.24 3.75
C ILE A 232 13.76 -7.17 4.73
N ARG A 233 13.11 -8.28 5.13
CA ARG A 233 13.73 -9.24 6.06
C ARG A 233 14.95 -9.94 5.45
N GLN A 234 14.91 -10.25 4.15
CA GLN A 234 16.05 -10.83 3.44
C GLN A 234 17.24 -9.86 3.44
N GLN A 235 17.00 -8.58 3.16
CA GLN A 235 18.05 -7.55 3.20
C GLN A 235 18.64 -7.36 4.60
N GLU A 236 17.81 -7.36 5.65
CA GLU A 236 18.31 -7.33 7.03
C GLU A 236 19.22 -8.54 7.33
N GLY A 237 18.80 -9.74 6.93
CA GLY A 237 19.58 -10.96 7.13
C GLY A 237 20.90 -10.98 6.36
N GLU A 238 20.97 -10.35 5.19
CA GLU A 238 22.22 -10.19 4.44
C GLU A 238 23.21 -9.27 5.17
N VAL A 239 22.72 -8.14 5.71
CA VAL A 239 23.53 -7.23 6.53
C VAL A 239 24.03 -7.95 7.78
N GLU A 240 23.18 -8.70 8.48
CA GLU A 240 23.56 -9.44 9.67
C GLU A 240 24.67 -10.48 9.38
N ARG A 241 24.62 -11.15 8.22
CA ARG A 241 25.68 -12.08 7.77
C ARG A 241 27.00 -11.38 7.45
N MET A 242 26.96 -10.16 6.88
CA MET A 242 28.16 -9.37 6.62
C MET A 242 28.89 -8.99 7.91
N TYR A 243 28.20 -8.88 9.04
CA TYR A 243 28.80 -8.60 10.34
C TYR A 243 28.90 -9.82 11.26
N ASP A 244 28.52 -11.01 10.78
CA ASP A 244 28.66 -12.25 11.55
C ASP A 244 30.15 -12.65 11.65
N ARG A 245 30.61 -12.73 12.90
CA ARG A 245 31.98 -13.12 13.26
C ARG A 245 32.36 -14.51 12.75
N THR A 246 31.40 -15.39 12.48
CA THR A 246 31.65 -16.72 11.92
C THR A 246 31.94 -16.68 10.42
N THR A 247 31.45 -15.67 9.69
CA THR A 247 31.71 -15.47 8.25
C THR A 247 33.17 -15.11 7.96
N TRP A 248 33.82 -14.37 8.87
CA TRP A 248 35.17 -13.81 8.67
C TRP A 248 36.30 -14.61 9.33
N ARG A 249 36.03 -15.82 9.84
CA ARG A 249 36.97 -16.57 10.69
C ARG A 249 38.18 -17.19 9.95
N GLN A 250 38.49 -16.78 8.72
CA GLN A 250 39.61 -17.31 7.91
C GLN A 250 40.27 -16.25 7.01
N GLN A 251 40.37 -15.01 7.46
CA GLN A 251 41.38 -14.09 6.91
C GLN A 251 42.42 -13.84 7.99
N ASP A 252 43.18 -14.88 8.33
CA ASP A 252 44.54 -14.68 8.84
C ASP A 252 45.30 -13.98 7.71
N ILE A 253 45.49 -12.67 7.86
CA ILE A 253 46.49 -11.95 7.11
C ILE A 253 47.80 -12.37 7.77
N ASP A 254 48.38 -13.45 7.28
CA ASP A 254 49.74 -13.84 7.63
C ASP A 254 50.69 -12.68 7.22
N GLU A 255 51.13 -11.91 8.20
CA GLU A 255 52.37 -11.13 8.16
C GLU A 255 53.49 -11.87 8.91
#